data_AF-A0A966KUQ8-F1
#
_entry.id   AF-A0A966KUQ8-F1
#
_cell.length_a   1.000
_cell.length_b   1.000
_cell.length_c   1.000
_cell.angle_alpha   90.00
_cell.angle_beta   90.00
_cell.angle_gamma   90.00
#
_symmetry.space_group_name_H-M   'P 1'
#
loop_
_entity.id
_entity.type
_entity.pdbx_description
1 polymer ?
#
loop_
_entity_poly.entity_id
_entity_poly.type
_entity_poly.pdbx_seq_one_letter_code
_entity_poly.pdbx_strand_id
1 'polypeptide(L)'
;MNIFILAEEGTHHANGWVLPGDINEVIWGTIGFLVVFTLILWKGGPAIKAMWNGRIDRIRTELDNAAASRSEAEAKLAAVEASLADADNERQRIVAEARDTAVTVRAQIIAKAGTDAADLRARGAADVEAAKAQATSDLQAEVAVLAIGAAEAVVANALDASTQSQLIDNYIDKVGA
;
A
#
# COMPACT_ATOMS: atom_id res chain seq x y z
N MET A 1 -15.47 -28.61 -126.33
CA MET A 1 -14.26 -29.16 -125.69
C MET A 1 -14.55 -29.23 -124.20
N ASN A 2 -14.61 -30.43 -123.64
CA ASN A 2 -14.84 -30.68 -122.22
C ASN A 2 -13.72 -30.09 -121.36
N ILE A 3 -14.03 -29.74 -120.10
CA ILE A 3 -13.58 -30.49 -118.92
C ILE A 3 -14.40 -30.05 -117.69
N PHE A 4 -15.07 -31.03 -117.09
CA PHE A 4 -15.58 -31.07 -115.72
C PHE A 4 -14.44 -30.81 -114.72
N ILE A 5 -14.71 -30.12 -113.59
CA ILE A 5 -14.20 -30.51 -112.26
C ILE A 5 -14.86 -29.65 -111.15
N LEU A 6 -15.49 -30.38 -110.23
CA LEU A 6 -15.75 -30.15 -108.80
C LEU A 6 -16.78 -29.10 -108.31
N ALA A 7 -17.69 -29.64 -107.51
CA ALA A 7 -18.72 -29.03 -106.69
C ALA A 7 -18.14 -28.28 -105.47
N GLU A 8 -18.83 -27.24 -105.01
CA GLU A 8 -19.43 -27.19 -103.67
C GLU A 8 -20.35 -25.95 -103.58
N GLU A 9 -21.62 -26.17 -103.28
CA GLU A 9 -22.58 -25.11 -102.98
C GLU A 9 -22.29 -24.56 -101.57
N GLY A 10 -21.93 -23.27 -101.48
CA GLY A 10 -21.86 -22.54 -100.22
C GLY A 10 -23.01 -21.56 -100.10
N THR A 11 -24.11 -21.96 -99.45
CA THR A 11 -25.22 -21.07 -99.11
C THR A 11 -24.83 -20.18 -97.93
N HIS A 12 -24.56 -18.90 -98.19
CA HIS A 12 -24.32 -17.91 -97.14
C HIS A 12 -25.63 -17.54 -96.43
N HIS A 13 -25.78 -17.96 -95.17
CA HIS A 13 -26.85 -17.49 -94.29
C HIS A 13 -26.41 -16.21 -93.53
N ALA A 14 -27.31 -15.23 -93.42
CA ALA A 14 -27.01 -13.95 -92.78
C ALA A 14 -26.87 -14.11 -91.25
N ASN A 15 -25.73 -13.72 -90.69
CA ASN A 15 -25.46 -13.75 -89.26
C ASN A 15 -26.23 -12.65 -88.52
N GLY A 16 -27.02 -13.02 -87.51
CA GLY A 16 -27.73 -12.10 -86.64
C GLY A 16 -26.84 -11.52 -85.53
N TRP A 17 -27.21 -10.34 -85.00
CA TRP A 17 -26.45 -9.60 -83.97
C TRP A 17 -26.12 -10.43 -82.72
N VAL A 18 -26.98 -11.38 -82.32
CA VAL A 18 -26.83 -12.15 -81.07
C VAL A 18 -26.56 -13.64 -81.31
N LEU A 19 -26.99 -14.22 -82.45
CA LEU A 19 -26.79 -15.64 -82.77
C LEU A 19 -26.50 -15.84 -84.27
N PRO A 20 -25.49 -16.66 -84.62
CA PRO A 20 -25.23 -17.02 -86.01
C PRO A 20 -26.38 -17.84 -86.59
N GLY A 21 -26.67 -17.64 -87.88
CA GLY A 21 -27.78 -18.30 -88.58
C GLY A 21 -27.53 -19.78 -88.88
N ASP A 22 -26.27 -20.21 -88.84
CA ASP A 22 -25.85 -21.57 -89.11
C ASP A 22 -25.85 -22.42 -87.84
N ILE A 23 -26.66 -23.49 -87.85
CA ILE A 23 -26.81 -24.42 -86.73
C ILE A 23 -25.48 -25.09 -86.33
N ASN A 24 -24.57 -25.25 -87.29
CA ASN A 24 -23.24 -25.81 -87.06
C ASN A 24 -22.35 -24.89 -86.22
N GLU A 25 -22.41 -23.56 -86.43
CA GLU A 25 -21.65 -22.60 -85.62
C GLU A 25 -22.17 -22.55 -84.18
N VAL A 26 -23.49 -22.67 -84.00
CA VAL A 26 -24.11 -22.75 -82.67
C VAL A 26 -23.68 -24.02 -81.94
N ILE A 27 -23.60 -25.17 -82.62
CA ILE A 27 -23.14 -26.45 -82.02
C ILE A 27 -21.68 -26.35 -81.58
N TRP A 28 -20.77 -25.94 -82.47
CA TRP A 28 -19.34 -25.83 -82.13
C TRP A 28 -19.04 -24.72 -81.12
N GLY A 29 -19.76 -23.59 -81.19
CA GLY A 29 -19.68 -22.51 -80.20
C GLY A 29 -20.14 -22.96 -78.82
N THR A 30 -21.23 -23.74 -78.74
CA THR A 30 -21.72 -24.31 -77.47
C THR A 30 -20.73 -25.31 -76.89
N ILE A 31 -20.13 -26.18 -77.73
CA ILE A 31 -19.09 -27.12 -77.29
C ILE A 31 -17.87 -26.35 -76.74
N GLY A 32 -17.39 -25.34 -77.46
CA GLY A 32 -16.29 -24.49 -77.00
C GLY A 32 -16.59 -23.78 -75.68
N PHE A 33 -17.80 -23.23 -75.54
CA PHE A 33 -18.27 -22.62 -74.30
C PHE A 33 -18.30 -23.62 -73.15
N LEU A 34 -18.83 -24.83 -73.36
CA LEU A 34 -18.88 -25.87 -72.32
C LEU A 34 -17.48 -26.35 -71.90
N VAL A 35 -16.54 -26.45 -72.83
CA VAL A 35 -15.14 -26.80 -72.51
C VAL A 35 -14.49 -25.73 -71.63
N VAL A 36 -14.62 -24.45 -71.98
CA VAL A 36 -14.09 -23.35 -71.15
C VAL A 36 -14.81 -23.26 -69.80
N PHE A 37 -16.14 -23.41 -69.80
CA PHE A 37 -16.97 -23.36 -68.61
C PHE A 37 -16.62 -24.48 -67.62
N THR A 38 -16.45 -25.71 -68.10
CA THR A 38 -16.03 -26.85 -67.27
C THR A 38 -14.62 -26.68 -66.72
N LEU A 39 -13.67 -26.14 -67.51
CA LEU A 39 -12.33 -25.81 -67.04
C LEU A 39 -12.34 -24.74 -65.93
N ILE A 40 -13.17 -23.71 -66.06
CA ILE A 40 -13.32 -22.67 -65.04
C ILE A 40 -13.96 -23.23 -63.76
N LEU A 41 -14.98 -24.07 -63.86
CA LEU A 41 -15.57 -24.71 -62.69
C LEU A 41 -14.57 -25.65 -61.99
N TRP A 42 -13.80 -26.42 -62.77
CA TRP A 42 -12.81 -27.35 -62.23
C TRP A 42 -11.65 -26.62 -61.54
N LYS A 43 -11.12 -25.54 -62.13
CA LYS A 43 -9.98 -24.80 -61.58
C LYS A 43 -10.39 -23.70 -60.59
N GLY A 44 -11.51 -23.02 -60.84
CA GLY A 44 -12.01 -21.88 -60.07
C GLY A 44 -12.90 -22.26 -58.89
N GLY A 45 -13.63 -23.38 -58.98
CA GLY A 45 -14.42 -23.93 -57.88
C GLY A 45 -13.67 -24.07 -56.55
N PRO A 46 -12.45 -24.65 -56.50
CA PRO A 46 -11.69 -24.75 -55.26
C PRO A 46 -11.22 -23.38 -54.72
N ALA A 47 -10.87 -22.43 -55.60
CA ALA A 47 -10.43 -21.09 -55.20
C ALA A 47 -11.57 -20.27 -54.56
N ILE A 48 -12.78 -20.35 -55.14
CA ILE A 48 -13.97 -19.70 -54.58
C ILE A 48 -14.33 -20.33 -53.23
N LYS A 49 -14.33 -21.67 -53.13
CA LYS A 49 -14.61 -22.37 -51.87
C LYS A 49 -13.60 -22.01 -50.77
N ALA A 50 -12.31 -21.93 -51.11
CA ALA A 50 -11.27 -21.53 -50.17
C ALA A 50 -11.45 -20.09 -49.67
N MET A 51 -11.82 -19.15 -50.54
CA MET A 51 -12.11 -17.77 -50.15
C MET A 51 -13.31 -17.68 -49.20
N TRP A 52 -14.39 -18.41 -49.48
CA TRP A 52 -15.58 -18.45 -48.62
C TRP A 52 -15.28 -19.08 -47.26
N ASN A 53 -14.60 -20.21 -47.23
CA ASN A 53 -14.19 -20.86 -45.98
C ASN A 53 -13.25 -19.96 -45.17
N GLY A 54 -12.28 -19.31 -45.80
CA GLY A 54 -11.38 -18.37 -45.12
C GLY A 54 -12.12 -17.18 -44.50
N ARG A 55 -13.17 -16.67 -45.16
CA ARG A 55 -14.04 -15.64 -44.57
C ARG A 55 -14.83 -16.16 -43.38
N ILE A 56 -15.40 -17.36 -43.48
CA ILE A 56 -16.17 -17.99 -42.41
C ILE A 56 -15.27 -18.23 -41.19
N ASP A 57 -14.09 -18.81 -41.39
CA ASP A 57 -13.14 -19.11 -40.31
C ASP A 57 -12.61 -17.83 -39.66
N ARG A 58 -12.38 -16.77 -40.44
CA ARG A 58 -12.02 -15.46 -39.91
C ARG A 58 -13.13 -14.89 -39.02
N ILE A 59 -14.37 -14.90 -39.48
CA ILE A 59 -15.52 -14.39 -38.69
C ILE A 59 -15.70 -15.20 -37.42
N ARG A 60 -15.58 -16.54 -37.49
CA ARG A 60 -15.63 -17.41 -36.31
C ARG A 60 -14.53 -17.06 -35.32
N THR A 61 -13.29 -16.95 -35.81
CA THR A 61 -12.14 -16.59 -34.97
C THR A 61 -12.31 -15.22 -34.32
N GLU A 62 -12.78 -14.22 -35.08
CA GLU A 62 -13.04 -12.88 -34.55
C GLU A 62 -14.16 -12.89 -33.49
N LEU A 63 -15.22 -13.68 -33.69
CA LEU A 63 -16.31 -13.84 -32.72
C LEU A 63 -15.86 -14.56 -31.46
N ASP A 64 -15.09 -15.64 -31.60
CA ASP A 64 -14.54 -16.41 -30.47
C ASP A 64 -13.57 -15.54 -29.65
N ASN A 65 -12.69 -14.79 -30.33
CA ASN A 65 -11.78 -13.85 -29.68
C ASN A 65 -12.53 -12.72 -28.96
N ALA A 66 -13.61 -12.19 -29.57
CA ALA A 66 -14.43 -11.16 -28.93
C ALA A 66 -15.16 -11.72 -27.70
N ALA A 67 -15.69 -12.94 -27.78
CA ALA A 67 -16.33 -13.60 -26.65
C ALA A 67 -15.32 -13.88 -25.52
N ALA A 68 -14.13 -14.37 -25.84
CA ALA A 68 -13.05 -14.59 -24.87
C ALA A 68 -12.61 -13.28 -24.22
N SER A 69 -12.37 -12.24 -25.02
CA SER A 69 -11.98 -10.91 -24.50
C SER A 69 -13.04 -10.31 -23.58
N ARG A 70 -14.33 -10.47 -23.92
CA ARG A 70 -15.44 -10.04 -23.07
C ARG A 70 -15.47 -10.83 -21.76
N SER A 71 -15.35 -12.15 -21.81
CA SER A 71 -15.30 -12.99 -20.61
C SER A 71 -14.12 -12.63 -19.71
N GLU A 72 -12.94 -12.38 -20.28
CA GLU A 72 -11.78 -11.93 -19.52
C GLU A 72 -11.98 -10.55 -18.89
N ALA A 73 -12.61 -9.62 -19.61
CA ALA A 73 -12.92 -8.29 -19.08
C ALA A 73 -13.91 -8.36 -17.92
N GLU A 74 -14.97 -9.18 -18.05
CA GLU A 74 -15.95 -9.42 -16.99
C GLU A 74 -15.29 -10.08 -15.76
N ALA A 75 -14.41 -11.06 -15.97
CA ALA A 75 -13.65 -11.68 -14.88
C ALA A 75 -12.69 -10.70 -14.17
N LYS A 76 -11.99 -9.85 -14.94
CA LYS A 76 -11.11 -8.80 -14.38
C LYS A 76 -11.92 -7.76 -13.60
N LEU A 77 -13.08 -7.35 -14.10
CA LEU A 77 -13.97 -6.42 -13.41
C LEU A 77 -14.42 -7.01 -12.07
N ALA A 78 -14.91 -8.25 -12.06
CA ALA A 78 -15.32 -8.93 -10.83
C ALA A 78 -14.16 -9.05 -9.82
N ALA A 79 -12.94 -9.35 -10.29
CA ALA A 79 -11.76 -9.42 -9.44
C ALA A 79 -11.38 -8.05 -8.84
N VAL A 80 -11.50 -6.96 -9.61
CA VAL A 80 -11.26 -5.60 -9.13
C VAL A 80 -12.32 -5.17 -8.13
N GLU A 81 -13.60 -5.46 -8.40
CA GLU A 81 -14.70 -5.16 -7.47
C GLU A 81 -14.53 -5.91 -6.14
N ALA A 82 -14.17 -7.19 -6.19
CA ALA A 82 -13.87 -7.98 -5.00
C ALA A 82 -12.67 -7.40 -4.22
N SER A 83 -11.57 -7.08 -4.91
CA SER A 83 -10.38 -6.47 -4.30
C SER A 83 -10.69 -5.11 -3.67
N LEU A 84 -11.55 -4.30 -4.29
CA LEU A 84 -11.97 -3.02 -3.75
C LEU A 84 -12.82 -3.19 -2.48
N ALA A 85 -13.75 -4.15 -2.48
CA ALA A 85 -14.55 -4.47 -1.29
C ALA A 85 -13.67 -4.99 -0.14
N ASP A 86 -12.71 -5.86 -0.43
CA ASP A 86 -11.74 -6.36 0.55
C ASP A 86 -10.86 -5.22 1.10
N ALA A 87 -10.41 -4.31 0.23
CA ALA A 87 -9.63 -3.14 0.64
C ALA A 87 -10.45 -2.17 1.52
N ASP A 88 -11.74 -2.01 1.25
CA ASP A 88 -12.64 -1.19 2.08
C ASP A 88 -12.85 -1.82 3.46
N ASN A 89 -13.05 -3.14 3.53
CA ASN A 89 -13.17 -3.87 4.78
C ASN A 89 -11.87 -3.80 5.59
N GLU A 90 -10.72 -3.99 4.94
CA GLU A 90 -9.42 -3.94 5.57
C GLU A 90 -9.13 -2.54 6.12
N ARG A 91 -9.46 -1.49 5.36
CA ARG A 91 -9.33 -0.10 5.83
C ARG A 91 -10.16 0.14 7.09
N GLN A 92 -11.40 -0.34 7.11
CA GLN A 92 -12.27 -0.20 8.28
C GLN A 92 -11.69 -0.94 9.49
N ARG A 93 -11.15 -2.15 9.28
CA ARG A 93 -10.48 -2.94 10.32
C ARG A 93 -9.28 -2.19 10.90
N ILE A 94 -8.39 -1.69 10.05
CA ILE A 94 -7.20 -0.92 10.46
C ILE A 94 -7.61 0.32 11.26
N VAL A 95 -8.62 1.06 10.81
CA VAL A 95 -9.09 2.26 11.53
C VAL A 95 -9.71 1.90 12.89
N ALA A 96 -10.45 0.79 12.97
CA ALA A 96 -11.01 0.32 14.23
C ALA A 96 -9.91 -0.10 15.23
N GLU A 97 -8.93 -0.87 14.77
CA GLU A 97 -7.79 -1.31 15.58
C GLU A 97 -6.92 -0.13 16.04
N ALA A 98 -6.68 0.84 15.15
CA ALA A 98 -5.94 2.05 15.50
C ALA A 98 -6.67 2.89 16.58
N ARG A 99 -8.01 2.95 16.52
CA ARG A 99 -8.81 3.63 17.55
C ARG A 99 -8.73 2.91 18.89
N ASP A 100 -8.85 1.60 18.91
CA ASP A 100 -8.75 0.79 20.13
C ASP A 100 -7.35 0.90 20.76
N THR A 101 -6.32 0.80 19.92
CA THR A 101 -4.92 1.00 20.33
C THR A 101 -4.71 2.41 20.89
N ALA A 102 -5.26 3.45 20.25
CA ALA A 102 -5.14 4.82 20.73
C ALA A 102 -5.81 5.02 22.10
N VAL A 103 -6.98 4.42 22.34
CA VAL A 103 -7.66 4.44 23.65
C VAL A 103 -6.80 3.74 24.70
N THR A 104 -6.26 2.57 24.38
CA THR A 104 -5.40 1.79 25.28
C THR A 104 -4.12 2.54 25.62
N VAL A 105 -3.42 3.09 24.62
CA VAL A 105 -2.20 3.89 24.81
C VAL A 105 -2.49 5.14 25.64
N ARG A 106 -3.61 5.83 25.37
CA ARG A 106 -4.02 7.00 26.17
C ARG A 106 -4.23 6.63 27.63
N ALA A 107 -4.92 5.51 27.90
CA ALA A 107 -5.13 5.03 29.27
C ALA A 107 -3.80 4.70 29.96
N GLN A 108 -2.87 4.02 29.26
CA GLN A 108 -1.54 3.71 29.79
C GLN A 108 -0.72 4.97 30.09
N ILE A 109 -0.73 5.97 29.20
CA ILE A 109 -0.03 7.25 29.41
C ILE A 109 -0.57 7.96 30.64
N ILE A 110 -1.91 8.04 30.79
CA ILE A 110 -2.53 8.69 31.95
C ILE A 110 -2.19 7.95 33.24
N ALA A 111 -2.26 6.61 33.23
CA ALA A 111 -1.91 5.79 34.40
C ALA A 111 -0.44 5.98 34.79
N LYS A 112 0.47 5.93 33.81
CA LYS A 112 1.90 6.15 34.03
C LYS A 112 2.19 7.55 34.56
N ALA A 113 1.61 8.58 33.96
CA ALA A 113 1.76 9.95 34.43
C ALA A 113 1.24 10.13 35.88
N GLY A 114 0.17 9.42 36.25
CA GLY A 114 -0.34 9.39 37.62
C GLY A 114 0.67 8.77 38.60
N THR A 115 1.24 7.62 38.26
CA THR A 115 2.28 6.96 39.05
C THR A 115 3.53 7.83 39.17
N ASP A 116 4.03 8.37 38.05
CA ASP A 116 5.23 9.22 38.05
C ASP A 116 5.02 10.49 38.89
N ALA A 117 3.82 11.09 38.85
CA ALA A 117 3.48 12.24 39.67
C ALA A 117 3.38 11.89 41.17
N ALA A 118 2.87 10.71 41.51
CA ALA A 118 2.82 10.23 42.89
C ALA A 118 4.24 9.98 43.44
N ASP A 119 5.09 9.31 42.65
CA ASP A 119 6.48 9.04 43.01
C ASP A 119 7.28 10.34 43.17
N LEU A 120 7.09 11.31 42.28
CA LEU A 120 7.74 12.61 42.37
C LEU A 120 7.32 13.36 43.65
N ARG A 121 6.03 13.33 44.01
CA ARG A 121 5.55 13.94 45.26
C ARG A 121 6.11 13.24 46.49
N ALA A 122 6.16 11.91 46.49
CA ALA A 122 6.71 11.14 47.60
C ALA A 122 8.20 11.45 47.82
N ARG A 123 8.99 11.49 46.73
CA ARG A 123 10.40 11.90 46.78
C ARG A 123 10.57 13.34 47.26
N GLY A 124 9.80 14.27 46.69
CA GLY A 124 9.86 15.67 47.11
C GLY A 124 9.50 15.87 48.59
N ALA A 125 8.52 15.12 49.11
CA ALA A 125 8.19 15.15 50.54
C ALA A 125 9.33 14.62 51.42
N ALA A 126 9.98 13.52 51.00
CA ALA A 126 11.15 12.98 51.69
C ALA A 126 12.34 13.95 51.67
N ASP A 127 12.60 14.59 50.52
CA ASP A 127 13.67 15.58 50.36
C ASP A 127 13.43 16.82 51.24
N VAL A 128 12.19 17.31 51.30
CA VAL A 128 11.81 18.42 52.19
C VAL A 128 12.02 18.06 53.66
N GLU A 129 11.65 16.84 54.06
CA GLU A 129 11.83 16.41 55.45
C GLU A 129 13.32 16.27 55.80
N ALA A 130 14.11 15.69 54.90
CA ALA A 130 15.56 15.62 55.06
C ALA A 130 16.21 17.02 55.15
N ALA A 131 15.80 17.95 54.29
CA ALA A 131 16.29 19.33 54.31
C ALA A 131 15.91 20.07 55.59
N LYS A 132 14.70 19.86 56.13
CA LYS A 132 14.28 20.42 57.42
C LYS A 132 15.12 19.88 58.58
N ALA A 133 15.35 18.56 58.60
CA ALA A 133 16.17 17.93 59.63
C ALA A 133 17.60 18.49 59.60
N GLN A 134 18.19 18.62 58.41
CA GLN A 134 19.51 19.22 58.23
C GLN A 134 19.54 20.67 58.70
N ALA A 135 18.62 21.51 58.22
CA ALA A 135 18.54 22.92 58.61
C ALA A 135 18.35 23.10 60.13
N THR A 136 17.57 22.22 60.77
CA THR A 136 17.38 22.23 62.22
C THR A 136 18.68 21.87 62.96
N SER A 137 19.41 20.86 62.47
CA SER A 137 20.71 20.48 63.02
C SER A 137 21.74 21.61 62.87
N ASP A 138 21.77 22.27 61.71
CA ASP A 138 22.69 23.38 61.44
C ASP A 138 22.39 24.57 62.35
N LEU A 139 21.11 24.94 62.53
CA LEU A 139 20.70 25.97 63.47
C LEU A 139 21.07 25.63 64.91
N GLN A 140 20.90 24.38 65.35
CA GLN A 140 21.30 23.96 66.69
C GLN A 140 22.82 24.08 66.89
N ALA A 141 23.61 23.73 65.87
CA ALA A 141 25.06 23.87 65.92
C ALA A 141 25.48 25.35 66.00
N GLU A 142 24.89 26.23 65.19
CA GLU A 142 25.17 27.68 65.25
C GLU A 142 24.78 28.29 66.61
N VAL A 143 23.62 27.92 67.15
CA VAL A 143 23.17 28.39 68.47
C VAL A 143 24.11 27.89 69.57
N ALA A 144 24.60 26.65 69.50
CA ALA A 144 25.57 26.13 70.46
C ALA A 144 26.89 26.91 70.42
N VAL A 145 27.40 27.23 69.23
CA VAL A 145 28.60 28.06 69.06
C VAL A 145 28.39 29.47 69.65
N LEU A 146 27.25 30.10 69.37
CA LEU A 146 26.92 31.42 69.92
C LEU A 146 26.78 31.39 71.45
N ALA A 147 26.16 30.34 72.00
CA ALA A 147 26.00 30.18 73.45
C ALA A 147 27.35 29.96 74.16
N ILE A 148 28.25 29.17 73.58
CA ILE A 148 29.61 28.99 74.09
C ILE A 148 30.35 30.32 74.09
N GLY A 149 30.33 31.06 72.97
CA GLY A 149 30.98 32.37 72.88
C GLY A 149 30.43 33.40 73.88
N ALA A 150 29.11 33.39 74.12
CA ALA A 150 28.50 34.24 75.13
C ALA A 150 28.90 33.83 76.56
N ALA A 151 28.96 32.52 76.85
CA ALA A 151 29.41 32.01 78.13
C ALA A 151 30.88 32.36 78.40
N GLU A 152 31.76 32.22 77.41
CA GLU A 152 33.16 32.65 77.48
C GLU A 152 33.28 34.14 77.81
N ALA A 153 32.48 35.00 77.17
CA ALA A 153 32.45 36.43 77.45
C ALA A 153 31.98 36.75 78.88
N VAL A 154 30.99 36.04 79.41
CA VAL A 154 30.52 36.22 80.79
C VAL A 154 31.58 35.77 81.79
N VAL A 155 32.18 34.59 81.59
CA VAL A 155 33.24 34.07 82.46
C VAL A 155 34.45 34.99 82.47
N ALA A 156 34.87 35.51 81.31
CA ALA A 156 35.97 36.46 81.20
C ALA A 156 35.70 37.77 81.98
N ASN A 157 34.44 38.26 81.99
CA ASN A 157 34.06 39.45 82.74
C ASN A 157 33.90 39.21 84.25
N ALA A 158 33.61 37.98 84.68
CA ALA A 158 33.43 37.61 86.09
C ALA A 158 34.73 37.21 86.81
N LEU A 159 35.84 37.07 86.08
CA LEU A 159 37.14 36.66 86.63
C LEU A 159 37.85 37.86 87.26
N ASP A 160 37.64 38.09 88.56
CA ASP A 160 38.45 38.99 89.39
C ASP A 160 39.51 38.21 90.20
N ALA A 161 40.46 38.93 90.81
CA ALA A 161 41.56 38.33 91.58
C ALA A 161 41.08 37.48 92.79
N SER A 162 39.90 37.77 93.37
CA SER A 162 39.29 37.00 94.45
C SER A 162 38.60 35.73 93.95
N THR A 163 37.93 35.78 92.79
CA THR A 163 37.32 34.61 92.13
C THR A 163 38.39 33.61 91.73
N GLN A 164 39.56 34.07 91.26
CA GLN A 164 40.67 33.21 90.88
C GLN A 164 41.28 32.46 92.07
N SER A 165 41.37 33.09 93.25
CA SER A 165 41.79 32.40 94.49
C SER A 165 40.78 31.33 94.93
N GLN A 166 39.47 31.63 94.90
CA GLN A 166 38.43 30.65 95.27
C GLN A 166 38.37 29.42 94.34
N LEU A 167 38.68 29.61 93.05
CA LEU A 167 38.77 28.51 92.08
C LEU A 167 39.99 27.61 92.34
N ILE A 168 41.11 28.18 92.77
CA ILE A 168 42.32 27.42 93.16
C ILE A 168 42.04 26.57 94.40
N ASP A 169 41.42 27.15 95.42
CA ASP A 169 41.07 26.42 96.65
C ASP A 169 40.08 25.27 96.36
N ASN A 170 39.04 25.50 95.53
CA ASN A 170 38.11 24.44 95.11
C ASN A 170 38.76 23.33 94.28
N TYR A 171 39.76 23.66 93.45
CA TYR A 171 40.50 22.65 92.69
C TYR A 171 41.39 21.81 93.60
N ILE A 172 42.06 22.44 94.58
CA ILE A 172 42.85 21.75 95.59
C ILE A 172 41.96 20.81 96.41
N ASP A 173 40.75 21.23 96.79
CA ASP A 173 39.80 20.38 97.52
C ASP A 173 39.24 19.20 96.69
N LYS A 174 39.05 19.38 95.37
CA LYS A 174 38.53 18.31 94.49
C LYS A 174 39.57 17.29 94.03
N VAL A 175 40.85 17.68 93.96
CA VAL A 175 41.95 16.82 93.46
C VAL A 175 42.85 16.34 94.60
N GLY A 176 42.75 16.96 95.78
CA GLY A 176 43.42 16.55 97.02
C GLY A 176 42.67 15.49 97.85
N ALA A 177 41.53 14.99 97.36
CA ALA A 177 40.80 13.83 97.86
C ALA A 177 40.91 12.68 96.85
#